data_AF-A0A7S3W0X4-F1
#
_entry.id   AF-A0A7S3W0X4-F1
#
_cell.length_a   1.000
_cell.length_b   1.000
_cell.length_c   1.000
_cell.angle_alpha   90.00
_cell.angle_beta   90.00
_cell.angle_gamma   90.00
#
_symmetry.space_group_name_H-M   'P 1'
#
loop_
_entity.id
_entity.type
_entity.pdbx_description
1 polymer ?
#
loop_
_entity_poly.entity_id
_entity_poly.type
_entity_poly.pdbx_seq_one_letter_code
_entity_poly.pdbx_strand_id
1 'polypeptide(L)'
;VDALFNASVALDPEAPVPAEWGERAHFMRELGLGDEESFAKIPCLNDIDLAESVPPFSLVRYRGLVQDVFEPEIYAARVREVGENDGVAAEGRVVSTKYRECYQARPGHRMIDMGRDGFGQRGACYCVPLPGETPWALGHSAASARAPTPRSRSG
;
A
#
# COMPACT_ATOMS: atom_id res chain seq x y z
N VAL A 1 10.11 -0.28 -0.93
CA VAL A 1 9.38 -1.57 -0.97
C VAL A 1 10.18 -2.68 -1.65
N ASP A 2 10.67 -2.50 -2.90
CA ASP A 2 11.46 -3.54 -3.59
C ASP A 2 12.67 -4.03 -2.79
N ALA A 3 13.38 -3.13 -2.11
CA ALA A 3 14.50 -3.52 -1.25
C ALA A 3 14.09 -4.48 -0.13
N LEU A 4 12.91 -4.27 0.49
CA LEU A 4 12.39 -5.14 1.54
C LEU A 4 11.97 -6.50 0.98
N PHE A 5 11.34 -6.49 -0.20
CA PHE A 5 11.00 -7.71 -0.92
C PHE A 5 12.26 -8.52 -1.27
N ASN A 6 13.27 -7.88 -1.86
CA ASN A 6 14.52 -8.54 -2.23
C ASN A 6 15.24 -9.12 -1.00
N ALA A 7 15.24 -8.39 0.12
CA ALA A 7 15.79 -8.88 1.38
C ALA A 7 15.03 -10.11 1.90
N SER A 8 13.69 -10.12 1.79
CA SER A 8 12.87 -11.27 2.16
C SER A 8 13.12 -12.49 1.26
N VAL A 9 13.23 -12.30 -0.06
CA VAL A 9 13.51 -13.39 -1.00
C VAL A 9 14.93 -13.93 -0.84
N ALA A 10 15.91 -13.08 -0.50
CA ALA A 10 17.29 -13.51 -0.28
C ALA A 10 17.46 -14.43 0.95
N LEU A 11 16.54 -14.39 1.92
CA LEU A 11 16.57 -15.28 3.09
C LEU A 11 16.17 -16.71 2.73
N ASP A 12 15.13 -16.85 1.90
CA ASP A 12 14.65 -18.14 1.38
C ASP A 12 13.92 -17.91 0.04
N PRO A 13 14.56 -18.22 -1.10
CA PRO A 13 13.96 -18.02 -2.43
C PRO A 13 12.75 -18.92 -2.71
N GLU A 14 12.68 -20.08 -2.05
CA GLU A 14 11.65 -21.11 -2.27
C GLU A 14 10.54 -21.04 -1.22
N ALA A 15 10.71 -20.22 -0.17
CA ALA A 15 9.68 -20.01 0.83
C ALA A 15 8.40 -19.40 0.21
N PRO A 16 7.23 -19.84 0.70
CA PRO A 16 5.97 -19.16 0.42
C PRO A 16 6.07 -17.67 0.69
N VAL A 17 5.43 -16.86 -0.16
CA VAL A 17 5.42 -15.40 0.02
C VAL A 17 4.75 -15.07 1.36
N PRO A 18 5.47 -14.47 2.32
CA PRO A 18 4.82 -14.04 3.54
C PRO A 18 3.85 -12.90 3.20
N ALA A 19 2.73 -12.84 3.92
CA ALA A 19 1.72 -11.81 3.73
C ALA A 19 2.29 -10.39 3.92
N GLU A 20 3.36 -10.25 4.72
CA GLU A 20 4.14 -9.03 4.91
C GLU A 20 5.64 -9.38 4.94
N TRP A 21 6.49 -8.49 4.42
CA TRP A 21 7.96 -8.54 4.48
C TRP A 21 8.55 -7.35 5.25
N GLY A 22 7.75 -6.75 6.15
CA GLY A 22 8.15 -5.62 6.98
C GLY A 22 7.89 -4.23 6.36
N GLU A 23 7.21 -4.17 5.21
CA GLU A 23 6.80 -2.94 4.54
C GLU A 23 5.88 -2.08 5.40
N ARG A 24 4.95 -2.70 6.15
CA ARG A 24 4.09 -1.97 7.09
C ARG A 24 4.92 -1.27 8.17
N ALA A 25 5.78 -2.03 8.84
CA ALA A 25 6.65 -1.51 9.89
C ALA A 25 7.60 -0.42 9.36
N HIS A 26 8.11 -0.59 8.14
CA HIS A 26 8.90 0.41 7.46
C HIS A 26 8.13 1.72 7.28
N PHE A 27 6.94 1.70 6.64
CA PHE A 27 6.16 2.92 6.43
C PHE A 27 5.69 3.57 7.73
N MET A 28 5.27 2.78 8.73
CA MET A 28 4.90 3.31 10.04
C MET A 28 6.03 4.13 10.67
N ARG A 29 7.28 3.66 10.53
CA ARG A 29 8.45 4.35 11.06
C ARG A 29 8.85 5.55 10.21
N GLU A 30 9.02 5.38 8.89
CA GLU A 30 9.52 6.45 8.01
C GLU A 30 8.54 7.64 7.93
N LEU A 31 7.24 7.38 8.03
CA LEU A 31 6.20 8.41 8.01
C LEU A 31 5.78 8.88 9.41
N GLY A 32 6.34 8.28 10.48
CA GLY A 32 5.99 8.65 11.86
C GLY A 32 4.51 8.44 12.19
N LEU A 33 3.82 7.49 11.57
CA LEU A 33 2.35 7.33 11.70
C LEU A 33 1.89 6.85 13.08
N GLY A 34 2.82 6.45 13.95
CA GLY A 34 2.53 6.14 15.35
C GLY A 34 2.40 7.38 16.24
N ASP A 35 2.84 8.55 15.76
CA ASP A 35 2.70 9.83 16.43
C ASP A 35 1.48 10.59 15.88
N GLU A 36 0.56 10.99 16.77
CA GLU A 36 -0.68 11.66 16.36
C GLU A 36 -0.42 12.99 15.65
N GLU A 37 0.62 13.73 16.05
CA GLU A 37 0.94 15.02 15.43
C GLU A 37 1.43 14.83 13.99
N SER A 38 2.30 13.84 13.77
CA SER A 38 2.81 13.46 12.45
C SER A 38 1.70 12.91 11.56
N PHE A 39 0.81 12.08 12.12
CA PHE A 39 -0.36 11.58 11.41
C PHE A 39 -1.34 12.70 11.01
N ALA A 40 -1.56 13.69 11.89
CA ALA A 40 -2.46 14.82 11.62
C ALA A 40 -1.96 15.75 10.50
N LYS A 41 -0.64 15.81 10.26
CA LYS A 41 -0.03 16.60 9.16
C LYS A 41 -0.41 16.08 7.78
N ILE A 42 -0.81 14.81 7.66
CA ILE A 42 -1.28 14.24 6.39
C ILE A 42 -2.68 14.79 6.11
N PRO A 43 -2.96 15.41 4.94
CA PRO A 43 -4.28 15.96 4.63
C PRO A 43 -5.32 14.84 4.55
N CYS A 44 -6.53 15.09 5.02
CA CYS A 44 -7.63 14.13 4.91
C CYS A 44 -8.52 14.48 3.71
N LEU A 45 -8.71 13.53 2.81
CA LEU A 45 -9.47 13.72 1.58
C LEU A 45 -10.94 14.11 1.84
N ASN A 46 -11.53 13.63 2.94
CA ASN A 46 -12.89 14.00 3.36
C ASN A 46 -13.06 15.47 3.74
N ASP A 47 -11.96 16.17 4.05
CA ASP A 47 -11.98 17.57 4.49
C ASP A 47 -11.62 18.53 3.34
N ILE A 48 -11.49 18.02 2.10
CA ILE A 48 -11.13 18.76 0.91
C ILE A 48 -12.39 19.00 0.06
N ASP A 49 -12.65 20.27 -0.29
CA ASP A 49 -13.86 20.66 -1.03
C ASP A 49 -13.89 20.10 -2.46
N LEU A 50 -12.73 20.00 -3.11
CA LEU A 50 -12.58 19.50 -4.48
C LEU A 50 -11.42 18.50 -4.55
N ALA A 51 -11.70 17.22 -4.74
CA ALA A 51 -10.69 16.16 -4.75
C ALA A 51 -9.65 16.37 -5.87
N GLU A 52 -10.05 16.96 -6.99
CA GLU A 52 -9.21 17.30 -8.14
C GLU A 52 -8.15 18.35 -7.81
N SER A 53 -8.26 19.06 -6.68
CA SER A 53 -7.24 19.99 -6.21
C SER A 53 -6.03 19.29 -5.58
N VAL A 54 -6.14 18.00 -5.25
CA VAL A 54 -5.04 17.21 -4.68
C VAL A 54 -4.04 16.85 -5.78
N PRO A 55 -2.76 17.23 -5.64
CA PRO A 55 -1.74 16.85 -6.63
C PRO A 55 -1.62 15.33 -6.76
N PRO A 56 -1.40 14.80 -7.97
CA PRO A 56 -1.09 13.39 -8.16
C PRO A 56 0.07 12.94 -7.28
N PHE A 57 0.06 11.68 -6.85
CA PHE A 57 1.09 11.07 -5.99
C PHE A 57 1.20 11.68 -4.57
N SER A 58 0.17 12.37 -4.10
CA SER A 58 0.09 12.88 -2.73
C SER A 58 -0.34 11.79 -1.75
N LEU A 59 0.24 11.81 -0.54
CA LEU A 59 -0.24 10.99 0.58
C LEU A 59 -1.42 11.70 1.25
N VAL A 60 -2.54 10.99 1.39
CA VAL A 60 -3.76 11.49 2.04
C VAL A 60 -4.28 10.48 3.07
N ARG A 61 -5.01 10.98 4.06
CA ARG A 61 -5.89 10.18 4.92
C ARG A 61 -7.27 10.09 4.27
N TYR A 62 -7.98 9.01 4.53
CA TYR A 62 -9.36 8.83 4.14
C TYR A 62 -10.13 8.19 5.29
N ARG A 63 -11.33 8.69 5.55
CA ARG A 63 -12.29 8.17 6.51
C ARG A 63 -13.49 7.65 5.73
N GLY A 64 -13.92 6.44 6.03
CA GLY A 64 -15.01 5.82 5.31
C GLY A 64 -15.53 4.59 6.01
N LEU A 65 -16.62 4.05 5.47
CA LEU A 65 -17.14 2.75 5.84
C LEU A 65 -16.37 1.68 5.05
N VAL A 66 -15.84 0.68 5.76
CA VAL A 66 -15.21 -0.49 5.14
C VAL A 66 -16.30 -1.51 4.82
N GLN A 67 -16.42 -1.87 3.55
CA GLN A 67 -17.31 -2.92 3.06
C GLN A 67 -16.46 -4.08 2.53
N ASP A 68 -16.78 -5.29 2.98
CA ASP A 68 -16.11 -6.50 2.53
C ASP A 68 -16.61 -6.89 1.13
N VAL A 69 -15.69 -7.39 0.30
CA VAL A 69 -16.01 -8.00 -1.00
C VAL A 69 -16.29 -9.51 -0.86
N PHE A 70 -16.05 -10.07 0.34
CA PHE A 70 -16.16 -11.46 0.75
C PHE A 70 -15.19 -12.41 0.05
N GLU A 71 -15.06 -12.31 -1.27
CA GLU A 71 -14.15 -13.14 -2.05
C GLU A 71 -12.75 -12.51 -2.07
N PRO A 72 -11.71 -13.26 -1.71
CA PRO A 72 -10.35 -12.78 -1.83
C PRO A 72 -9.91 -12.67 -3.30
N GLU A 73 -9.09 -11.67 -3.58
CA GLU A 73 -8.51 -11.49 -4.91
C GLU A 73 -7.24 -12.34 -5.04
N ILE A 74 -7.21 -13.20 -6.07
CA ILE A 74 -6.03 -13.96 -6.48
C ILE A 74 -5.31 -13.17 -7.57
N TYR A 75 -4.01 -12.95 -7.40
CA TYR A 75 -3.19 -12.19 -8.35
C TYR A 75 -1.80 -12.80 -8.49
N ALA A 76 -1.14 -12.57 -9.61
CA ALA A 76 0.28 -12.89 -9.75
C ALA A 76 1.05 -11.96 -8.81
N ALA A 77 1.60 -12.47 -7.71
CA ALA A 77 2.29 -11.71 -6.66
C ALA A 77 3.80 -11.64 -6.86
N ARG A 78 4.34 -12.67 -7.53
CA ARG A 78 5.72 -12.77 -7.96
C ARG A 78 5.78 -13.34 -9.37
N VAL A 79 6.76 -12.87 -10.10
CA VAL A 79 7.03 -13.26 -11.49
C VAL A 79 8.53 -13.31 -11.67
N ARG A 80 9.00 -14.16 -12.59
CA ARG A 80 10.41 -14.31 -12.90
C ARG A 80 10.75 -13.46 -14.11
N GLU A 81 11.72 -12.57 -13.95
CA GLU A 81 12.30 -11.81 -15.06
C GLU A 81 13.54 -12.54 -15.58
N VAL A 82 13.50 -12.95 -16.85
CA VAL A 82 14.61 -13.63 -17.55
C VAL A 82 15.01 -12.84 -18.80
N GLY A 83 16.17 -13.13 -19.37
CA GLY A 83 16.56 -12.56 -20.66
C GLY A 83 15.56 -12.92 -21.76
N GLU A 84 15.39 -12.03 -22.74
CA GLU A 84 14.42 -12.22 -23.82
C GLU A 84 14.67 -13.51 -24.63
N ASN A 85 15.94 -13.86 -24.80
CA ASN A 85 16.38 -15.07 -25.50
C ASN A 85 16.51 -16.30 -24.60
N ASP A 86 16.31 -16.15 -23.29
CA ASP A 86 16.44 -17.25 -22.35
C ASP A 86 15.21 -18.17 -22.40
N GLY A 87 15.47 -19.46 -22.15
CA GLY A 87 14.41 -20.46 -22.03
C GLY A 87 13.50 -20.20 -20.82
N VAL A 88 12.29 -20.78 -20.84
CA VAL A 88 11.30 -20.58 -19.76
C VAL A 88 11.79 -21.12 -18.40
N ALA A 89 12.66 -22.13 -18.44
CA ALA A 89 13.27 -22.74 -17.27
C ALA A 89 14.57 -22.03 -16.81
N ALA A 90 14.97 -20.94 -17.47
CA ALA A 90 16.16 -20.20 -17.05
C ALA A 90 15.97 -19.60 -15.65
N GLU A 91 17.04 -19.60 -14.87
CA GLU A 91 17.10 -18.83 -13.63
C GLU A 91 17.03 -17.34 -13.96
N GLY A 92 16.31 -16.59 -13.15
CA GLY A 92 16.04 -15.18 -13.40
C GLY A 92 15.71 -14.44 -12.11
N ARG A 93 15.60 -13.11 -12.21
CA ARG A 93 15.29 -12.30 -11.04
C ARG A 93 13.81 -12.44 -10.67
N VAL A 94 13.53 -12.87 -9.45
CA VAL A 94 12.16 -12.82 -8.91
C VAL A 94 11.82 -11.38 -8.57
N VAL A 95 10.66 -10.91 -9.04
CA VAL A 95 10.17 -9.54 -8.78
C VAL A 95 8.74 -9.58 -8.26
N SER A 96 8.39 -8.60 -7.42
CA SER A 96 7.04 -8.47 -6.88
C SER A 96 6.18 -7.45 -7.61
N THR A 97 4.92 -7.84 -7.77
CA THR A 97 3.80 -7.08 -8.35
C THR A 97 2.77 -6.68 -7.29
N LYS A 98 2.97 -7.01 -6.01
CA LYS A 98 1.99 -6.79 -4.90
C LYS A 98 1.41 -5.38 -4.83
N TYR A 99 2.19 -4.36 -5.17
CA TYR A 99 1.79 -2.96 -5.10
C TYR A 99 1.78 -2.27 -6.48
N ARG A 100 1.64 -3.06 -7.55
CA ARG A 100 1.73 -2.58 -8.93
C ARG A 100 0.72 -3.29 -9.80
N GLU A 101 -0.11 -2.51 -10.48
CA GLU A 101 -0.98 -3.06 -11.52
C GLU A 101 -0.21 -3.43 -12.78
N CYS A 102 0.82 -2.66 -13.12
CA CYS A 102 1.70 -2.90 -14.26
C CYS A 102 3.15 -3.01 -13.80
N TYR A 103 3.83 -4.08 -14.21
CA TYR A 103 5.27 -4.24 -14.07
C TYR A 103 5.91 -4.34 -15.44
N GLN A 104 6.84 -3.45 -15.75
CA GLN A 104 7.60 -3.48 -17.00
C GLN A 104 8.91 -4.20 -16.77
N ALA A 105 9.20 -5.19 -17.61
CA ALA A 105 10.48 -5.87 -17.60
C ALA A 105 11.62 -4.90 -17.95
N ARG A 106 12.81 -5.19 -17.43
CA ARG A 106 14.04 -4.51 -17.84
C ARG A 106 14.25 -4.64 -19.36
N PRO A 107 14.94 -3.67 -20.00
CA PRO A 107 15.31 -3.82 -21.41
C PRO A 107 15.99 -5.15 -21.70
N GLY A 108 15.58 -5.82 -22.79
CA GLY A 108 16.09 -7.14 -23.19
C GLY A 108 15.69 -8.30 -22.27
N HIS A 109 14.69 -8.09 -21.40
CA HIS A 109 14.14 -9.11 -20.53
C HIS A 109 12.63 -9.28 -20.75
N ARG A 110 12.10 -10.42 -20.33
CA ARG A 110 10.68 -10.73 -20.33
C ARG A 110 10.25 -11.32 -19.00
N MET A 111 8.96 -11.16 -18.71
CA MET A 111 8.33 -11.71 -17.52
C MET A 111 7.81 -13.12 -17.81
N ILE A 112 8.04 -14.03 -16.86
CA ILE A 112 7.59 -15.42 -16.90
C ILE A 112 6.79 -15.70 -15.64
N ASP A 113 5.62 -16.32 -15.83
CA ASP A 113 4.75 -16.77 -14.77
C ASP A 113 5.43 -17.89 -13.95
N MET A 114 5.35 -17.80 -12.62
CA MET A 114 5.95 -18.79 -11.72
C MET A 114 4.98 -19.92 -11.33
N GLY A 115 3.85 -20.04 -12.03
CA GLY A 115 2.81 -21.02 -11.75
C GLY A 115 2.17 -20.78 -10.39
N ARG A 116 1.77 -21.88 -9.74
CA ARG A 116 1.06 -21.86 -8.45
C ARG A 116 1.80 -21.06 -7.37
N ASP A 117 3.13 -21.13 -7.36
CA ASP A 117 3.97 -20.49 -6.35
C ASP A 117 4.17 -18.98 -6.59
N GLY A 118 3.82 -18.50 -7.79
CA GLY A 118 3.80 -17.08 -8.15
C GLY A 118 2.54 -16.34 -7.70
N PHE A 119 1.46 -17.06 -7.40
CA PHE A 119 0.19 -16.45 -7.01
C PHE A 119 0.18 -16.05 -5.53
N GLY A 120 -0.44 -14.91 -5.27
CA GLY A 120 -0.78 -14.46 -3.93
C GLY A 120 -2.28 -14.19 -3.82
N GLN A 121 -2.72 -14.07 -2.58
CA GLN A 121 -4.10 -13.77 -2.24
C GLN A 121 -4.15 -12.52 -1.37
N ARG A 122 -5.12 -11.64 -1.60
CA ARG A 122 -5.40 -10.50 -0.73
C ARG A 122 -6.89 -10.33 -0.49
N GLY A 123 -7.26 -9.89 0.71
CA GLY A 123 -8.62 -9.42 0.96
C GLY A 123 -8.82 -8.09 0.24
N ALA A 124 -9.87 -7.99 -0.57
CA ALA A 124 -10.30 -6.72 -1.13
C ALA A 124 -11.41 -6.15 -0.23
N CYS A 125 -11.34 -4.85 0.05
CA CYS A 125 -12.41 -4.14 0.72
C CYS A 125 -12.65 -2.80 0.01
N TYR A 126 -13.90 -2.38 -0.03
CA TYR A 126 -14.25 -1.04 -0.49
C TYR A 126 -14.28 -0.08 0.69
N CYS A 127 -13.59 1.05 0.56
CA CYS A 127 -13.73 2.16 1.49
C CYS A 127 -14.70 3.19 0.87
N VAL A 128 -15.96 3.16 1.30
CA VAL A 128 -17.00 4.05 0.76
C VAL A 128 -17.21 5.26 1.67
N PRO A 129 -17.69 6.41 1.15
CA PRO A 129 -18.05 7.54 1.98
C PRO A 129 -19.07 7.14 3.04
N LEU A 130 -19.01 7.77 4.22
CA LEU A 130 -19.94 7.49 5.31
C LEU A 130 -21.37 7.88 4.87
N PRO A 131 -22.32 6.94 4.85
CA PRO A 131 -23.67 7.23 4.41
C PRO A 131 -24.37 8.15 5.40
N GLY A 132 -25.04 9.20 4.90
CA GLY A 132 -25.82 10.12 5.74
C GLY A 132 -24.98 11.00 6.66
N GLU A 133 -23.72 11.27 6.32
CA GLU A 133 -22.85 12.14 7.10
C GLU A 133 -23.45 13.55 7.17
N THR A 134 -23.77 13.99 8.40
CA THR A 134 -24.42 15.28 8.62
C THR A 134 -23.40 16.41 8.59
N PRO A 135 -23.80 17.64 8.22
CA PRO A 135 -22.89 18.79 8.22
C PRO A 135 -22.18 19.06 9.57
N TRP A 136 -22.85 18.74 10.70
CA TRP A 136 -22.24 18.90 12.02
C TRP A 136 -21.14 17.86 12.33
N ALA A 137 -21.27 16.64 11.80
CA ALA A 137 -20.27 15.58 11.97
C ALA A 137 -19.00 15.88 11.15
N LEU A 138 -19.18 16.41 9.93
CA LEU A 138 -18.10 16.93 9.10
C LEU A 138 -17.34 18.06 9.80
N GLY A 139 -18.06 19.03 10.37
CA GLY A 139 -17.47 20.15 11.09
C GLY A 139 -16.63 19.73 12.32
N HIS A 140 -17.11 18.75 13.09
CA HIS A 140 -16.34 18.22 14.24
C HIS A 140 -15.08 17.47 13.80
N SER A 141 -15.17 16.68 12.74
CA SER A 141 -14.04 15.90 12.22
C SER A 141 -12.93 16.81 11.68
N ALA A 142 -13.30 17.84 10.92
CA ALA A 142 -12.38 18.84 10.41
C ALA A 142 -11.75 19.69 11.53
N ALA A 143 -12.51 20.01 12.59
CA ALA A 143 -11.99 20.73 13.75
C ALA A 143 -10.98 19.90 14.56
N SER A 144 -11.25 18.60 14.75
CA SER A 144 -10.35 17.68 15.44
C SER A 144 -9.03 17.48 14.69
N ALA A 145 -9.08 17.49 13.35
CA ALA A 145 -7.88 17.46 12.51
C ALA A 145 -7.03 18.75 12.57
N ARG A 146 -7.60 19.87 13.03
CA ARG A 146 -6.96 21.21 13.08
C ARG A 146 -6.59 21.65 14.50
N ALA A 147 -6.97 20.89 15.53
CA ALA A 147 -6.72 21.26 16.92
C ALA A 147 -5.21 21.21 17.23
N PRO A 148 -4.58 22.31 17.66
CA PRO A 148 -3.23 22.25 18.20
C PRO A 148 -3.26 21.52 19.55
N THR A 149 -2.38 20.54 19.72
CA THR A 149 -2.22 19.81 20.98
C THR A 149 -1.92 20.79 22.13
N PRO A 150 -2.59 20.65 23.29
CA PRO A 150 -2.29 21.50 24.44
C PRO A 150 -0.84 21.25 24.85
N ARG A 151 0.01 22.28 24.72
CA ARG A 151 1.38 22.26 25.25
C ARG A 151 1.29 21.91 26.73
N SER A 152 1.82 20.75 27.11
CA SER A 152 1.97 20.39 28.52
C SER A 152 2.80 21.49 29.18
N ARG A 153 2.17 22.28 30.06
CA ARG A 153 2.90 23.20 30.92
C ARG A 153 3.70 22.34 31.91
N SER A 154 4.99 22.17 31.67
CA SER A 154 5.94 21.77 32.71
C SER A 154 6.10 22.96 33.66
N GLY A 155 5.52 22.84 34.85
CA GLY A 155 5.86 23.67 36.02
C GLY A 155 7.11 23.15 36.71
#